data_AF-X1LCG1-F1
#
_entry.id   AF-X1LCG1-F1
#
_cell.length_a   1.000
_cell.length_b   1.000
_cell.length_c   1.000
_cell.angle_alpha   90.00
_cell.angle_beta   90.00
_cell.angle_gamma   90.00
#
_symmetry.space_group_name_H-M   'P 1'
#
loop_
_entity.id
_entity.type
_entity.pdbx_description
1 polymer ?
#
loop_
_entity_poly.entity_id
_entity_poly.type
_entity_poly.pdbx_seq_one_letter_code
_entity_poly.pdbx_strand_id
1 'polypeptide(L)'
;MLPEMAQALLEPEAYPEAPGKIELVQTQMSFLFLTDDYVYKVKKPVNLGYLDYTTKEKRQFYCQREVELNRRLCPEVYLGVVPITRDRSAILVEGRGEVIEHAVKMR
;
A
#
# COMPACT_ATOMS: atom_id res chain seq x y z
N MET A 1 17.57 -1.98 -6.19
CA MET A 1 17.02 -3.15 -5.48
C MET A 1 15.73 -2.72 -4.80
N LEU A 2 14.67 -3.54 -4.83
CA LEU A 2 13.40 -3.22 -4.17
C LEU A 2 13.54 -3.33 -2.64
N PRO A 3 12.84 -2.50 -1.84
CA PRO A 3 12.72 -2.73 -0.40
C PRO A 3 12.12 -4.11 -0.09
N GLU A 4 12.48 -4.71 1.04
CA GLU A 4 11.99 -6.02 1.50
C GLU A 4 10.46 -6.14 1.43
N MET A 5 9.73 -5.15 1.95
CA MET A 5 8.26 -5.11 1.86
C MET A 5 7.76 -5.16 0.42
N ALA A 6 8.40 -4.44 -0.50
CA ALA A 6 7.98 -4.43 -1.89
C ALA A 6 8.28 -5.76 -2.60
N GLN A 7 9.26 -6.53 -2.14
CA GLN A 7 9.51 -7.88 -2.62
C GLN A 7 8.45 -8.85 -2.06
N ALA A 8 8.15 -8.77 -0.77
CA ALA A 8 7.15 -9.63 -0.15
C ALA A 8 5.75 -9.43 -0.74
N LEU A 9 5.38 -8.20 -1.09
CA LEU A 9 4.11 -7.87 -1.74
C LEU A 9 4.06 -8.28 -3.23
N LEU A 10 5.09 -8.92 -3.78
CA LEU A 10 4.99 -9.57 -5.09
C LEU A 10 4.49 -11.02 -4.99
N GLU A 11 4.39 -11.57 -3.78
CA GLU A 11 3.94 -12.93 -3.52
C GLU A 11 2.42 -12.97 -3.28
N PRO A 12 1.66 -13.87 -3.94
CA PRO A 12 0.22 -14.03 -3.74
C PRO A 12 -0.22 -14.21 -2.30
N GLU A 13 0.57 -14.93 -1.50
CA GLU A 13 0.29 -15.25 -0.11
C GLU A 13 0.32 -14.01 0.80
N ALA A 14 0.86 -12.89 0.31
CA ALA A 14 0.82 -11.62 1.03
C ALA A 14 -0.57 -10.98 1.07
N TYR A 15 -1.55 -11.49 0.30
CA TYR A 15 -2.87 -10.88 0.13
C TYR A 15 -3.99 -11.78 0.64
N PRO A 16 -5.05 -11.23 1.27
CA PRO A 16 -6.15 -12.02 1.79
C PRO A 16 -6.96 -12.72 0.69
N GLU A 17 -7.00 -12.16 -0.53
CA GLU A 17 -7.71 -12.71 -1.68
C GLU A 17 -6.92 -13.79 -2.44
N ALA A 18 -5.64 -14.02 -2.10
CA ALA A 18 -4.74 -14.95 -2.81
C ALA A 18 -4.81 -14.79 -4.35
N PRO A 19 -4.45 -13.61 -4.88
CA PRO A 19 -4.57 -13.32 -6.31
C PRO A 19 -3.58 -14.14 -7.14
N GLY A 20 -3.76 -14.14 -8.46
CA GLY A 20 -2.85 -14.81 -9.38
C GLY A 20 -1.48 -14.12 -9.46
N LYS A 21 -1.26 -13.32 -10.51
CA LYS A 21 0.02 -12.63 -10.71
C LYS A 21 -0.08 -11.20 -10.22
N ILE A 22 0.88 -10.78 -9.41
CA ILE A 22 1.00 -9.38 -8.96
C ILE A 22 1.95 -8.61 -9.88
N GLU A 23 1.47 -7.52 -10.46
CA GLU A 23 2.32 -6.58 -11.20
C GLU A 23 2.70 -5.39 -10.31
N LEU A 24 4.00 -5.07 -10.29
CA LEU A 24 4.51 -3.88 -9.62
C LEU A 24 4.72 -2.74 -10.60
N VAL A 25 3.90 -1.70 -10.48
CA VAL A 25 4.11 -0.41 -11.15
C VAL A 25 4.74 0.57 -10.16
N GLN A 26 5.77 1.28 -10.59
CA GLN A 26 6.46 2.26 -9.77
C GLN A 26 6.22 3.67 -10.28
N THR A 27 5.83 4.55 -9.37
CA THR A 27 5.87 5.99 -9.60
C THR A 27 7.01 6.62 -8.82
N GLN A 28 7.20 7.93 -8.95
CA GLN A 28 8.15 8.68 -8.15
C GLN A 28 7.88 8.55 -6.64
N MET A 29 6.60 8.49 -6.23
CA MET A 29 6.20 8.58 -4.82
C MET A 29 5.59 7.29 -4.26
N SER A 30 5.33 6.28 -5.09
CA SER A 30 4.58 5.10 -4.64
C SER A 30 4.97 3.84 -5.40
N PHE A 31 4.77 2.71 -4.74
CA PHE A 31 4.64 1.39 -5.33
C PHE A 31 3.14 1.11 -5.51
N LEU A 32 2.77 0.55 -6.66
CA LEU A 32 1.42 0.10 -6.97
C LEU A 32 1.51 -1.40 -7.24
N PHE A 33 0.82 -2.19 -6.43
CA PHE A 33 0.70 -3.63 -6.61
C PHE A 33 -0.67 -3.91 -7.21
N LEU A 34 -0.70 -4.31 -8.48
CA LEU A 34 -1.91 -4.62 -9.23
C LEU A 34 -2.17 -6.12 -9.07
N THR A 35 -3.30 -6.45 -8.45
CA THR A 35 -3.82 -7.82 -8.33
C THR A 35 -4.97 -8.01 -9.32
N ASP A 36 -5.68 -9.14 -9.24
CA ASP A 36 -6.79 -9.43 -10.16
C ASP A 36 -7.94 -8.44 -10.02
N ASP A 37 -8.32 -8.13 -8.76
CA ASP A 37 -9.49 -7.30 -8.44
C ASP A 37 -9.14 -5.98 -7.74
N TYR A 38 -7.90 -5.81 -7.26
CA TYR A 38 -7.52 -4.67 -6.44
C TYR A 38 -6.18 -4.06 -6.84
N VAL A 39 -5.99 -2.81 -6.44
CA VAL A 39 -4.70 -2.13 -6.48
C VAL A 39 -4.33 -1.67 -5.07
N TYR A 40 -3.13 -2.05 -4.62
CA TYR A 40 -2.60 -1.61 -3.35
C TYR A 40 -1.49 -0.58 -3.58
N LYS A 41 -1.74 0.66 -3.17
CA LYS A 41 -0.79 1.76 -3.32
C LYS A 41 -0.05 2.03 -2.03
N VAL A 42 1.26 1.85 -2.04
CA VAL A 42 2.14 2.10 -0.89
C VAL A 42 3.03 3.31 -1.17
N LYS A 43 3.04 4.29 -0.28
CA LYS A 43 3.86 5.51 -0.43
C LYS A 43 5.33 5.21 -0.10
N LYS A 44 6.26 5.73 -0.91
CA LYS A 44 7.71 5.61 -0.70
C LYS A 44 8.17 6.60 0.37
N PRO A 45 9.22 6.29 1.16
CA PRO A 45 9.75 7.18 2.18
C PRO A 45 10.60 8.30 1.56
N VAL A 46 9.96 9.27 0.91
CA VAL A 46 10.62 10.36 0.16
C VAL A 46 10.27 11.73 0.72
N ASN A 47 11.18 12.69 0.56
CA ASN A 47 10.90 14.12 0.73
C ASN A 47 11.18 14.82 -0.59
N LEU A 48 10.16 15.46 -1.17
CA LEU A 48 10.24 16.16 -2.45
C LEU A 48 10.24 17.69 -2.29
N GLY A 49 10.42 18.20 -1.07
CA GLY A 49 10.39 19.63 -0.74
C GLY A 49 8.97 20.20 -0.57
N TYR A 50 8.02 19.77 -1.40
CA TYR A 50 6.60 20.12 -1.26
C TYR A 50 5.75 19.00 -0.64
N LEU A 51 6.37 17.83 -0.41
CA LEU A 51 5.72 16.63 0.10
C LEU A 51 6.71 15.85 0.95
N ASP A 52 6.27 15.47 2.15
CA ASP A 52 7.10 14.74 3.10
C ASP A 52 6.42 13.43 3.51
N TYR A 53 6.95 12.33 3.00
CA TYR A 53 6.58 10.94 3.30
C TYR A 53 7.65 10.23 4.12
N THR A 54 8.56 10.95 4.78
CA THR A 54 9.71 10.33 5.46
C THR A 54 9.32 9.43 6.63
N THR A 55 8.28 9.77 7.40
CA THR A 55 7.81 8.97 8.52
C THR A 55 6.57 8.15 8.17
N LYS A 56 6.38 7.02 8.87
CA LYS A 56 5.23 6.14 8.68
C LYS A 56 3.91 6.87 8.99
N GLU A 57 3.91 7.70 10.02
CA GLU A 57 2.75 8.48 10.47
C GLU A 57 2.34 9.49 9.40
N LYS A 58 3.31 10.15 8.75
CA LYS A 58 3.04 11.04 7.62
C LYS A 58 2.44 10.26 6.45
N ARG A 59 3.03 9.11 6.09
CA ARG A 59 2.49 8.28 5.01
C ARG A 59 1.05 7.82 5.29
N GLN A 60 0.77 7.35 6.50
CA GLN A 60 -0.57 6.99 6.95
C GLN A 60 -1.55 8.18 6.83
N PHE A 61 -1.16 9.35 7.34
CA PHE A 61 -1.96 10.57 7.25
C PHE A 61 -2.31 10.90 5.79
N TYR A 62 -1.33 10.89 4.89
CA TYR A 62 -1.56 11.18 3.48
C TYR A 62 -2.35 10.08 2.75
N CYS A 63 -2.23 8.80 3.14
CA CYS A 63 -3.11 7.74 2.64
C CYS A 63 -4.57 8.01 3.04
N GLN A 64 -4.81 8.44 4.28
CA GLN A 64 -6.16 8.74 4.75
C GLN A 64 -6.75 9.96 4.02
N ARG A 65 -5.96 11.02 3.82
CA ARG A 65 -6.35 12.19 3.02
C ARG A 65 -6.67 11.82 1.58
N GLU A 66 -5.85 10.97 0.96
CA GLU A 66 -6.07 10.50 -0.40
C GLU A 66 -7.43 9.79 -0.55
N VAL A 67 -7.73 8.84 0.34
CA VAL A 67 -9.02 8.13 0.34
C VAL A 67 -10.18 9.09 0.58
N GLU A 68 -10.07 9.98 1.58
CA GLU A 68 -11.15 10.92 1.91
C GLU A 68 -11.47 11.88 0.76
N LEU A 69 -10.45 12.38 0.08
CA LEU A 69 -10.62 13.31 -1.03
C LEU A 69 -11.19 12.59 -2.26
N ASN A 70 -10.61 11.45 -2.63
CA ASN A 70 -10.96 10.78 -3.87
C ASN A 70 -12.27 10.01 -3.79
N ARG A 71 -12.69 9.53 -2.62
CA ARG A 71 -14.02 8.90 -2.43
C ARG A 71 -15.18 9.84 -2.75
N ARG A 72 -14.99 11.17 -2.66
CA ARG A 72 -16.02 12.14 -3.04
C ARG A 72 -16.34 12.09 -4.53
N LEU A 73 -15.37 11.66 -5.34
CA LEU A 73 -15.49 11.55 -6.80
C LEU A 73 -15.70 10.10 -7.23
N CYS A 74 -14.99 9.16 -6.61
CA CYS A 74 -14.96 7.74 -6.99
C CYS A 74 -15.09 6.83 -5.74
N PRO A 75 -16.25 6.80 -5.06
CA PRO A 75 -16.42 6.07 -3.80
C PRO A 75 -16.22 4.56 -3.94
N GLU A 76 -16.54 4.00 -5.12
CA GLU A 76 -16.43 2.57 -5.43
C GLU A 76 -15.01 2.12 -5.81
N VAL A 77 -14.12 3.08 -6.12
CA VAL A 77 -12.73 2.83 -6.50
C VAL A 77 -11.83 2.90 -5.28
N TYR A 78 -12.02 3.89 -4.40
CA TYR A 78 -11.17 4.08 -3.21
C TYR A 78 -11.75 3.35 -2.00
N LEU A 79 -11.33 2.11 -1.78
CA LEU A 79 -11.92 1.21 -0.79
C LEU A 79 -11.46 1.47 0.63
N GLY A 80 -10.29 2.09 0.86
CA GLY A 80 -9.84 2.44 2.20
C GLY A 80 -8.33 2.49 2.36
N VAL A 81 -7.89 2.72 3.60
CA VAL A 81 -6.49 2.53 4.01
C VAL A 81 -6.40 1.21 4.75
N VAL A 82 -5.48 0.36 4.34
CA VAL A 82 -5.25 -0.96 4.93
C VAL A 82 -3.84 -1.08 5.49
N PRO A 83 -3.64 -1.79 6.62
CA PRO A 83 -2.32 -1.98 7.17
C PRO A 83 -1.54 -3.02 6.36
N ILE A 84 -0.22 -2.81 6.27
CA ILE A 84 0.75 -3.84 5.91
C ILE A 84 1.41 -4.24 7.22
N THR A 85 1.27 -5.51 7.58
CA THR A 85 1.73 -6.04 8.85
C THR A 85 2.90 -6.99 8.67
N ARG A 86 3.69 -7.10 9.73
CA ARG A 86 4.74 -8.10 9.88
C ARG A 86 4.40 -9.03 11.02
N ASP A 87 4.33 -10.32 10.73
CA ASP A 87 4.29 -11.40 11.72
C ASP A 87 5.49 -12.32 11.49
N ARG A 88 6.45 -12.29 12.42
CA ARG A 88 7.76 -12.94 12.28
C ARG A 88 8.45 -12.49 10.99
N SER A 89 8.59 -13.39 10.01
CA SER A 89 9.17 -13.13 8.69
C SER A 89 8.15 -12.86 7.60
N ALA A 90 6.85 -13.04 7.87
CA ALA A 90 5.80 -12.82 6.88
C ALA A 90 5.40 -11.33 6.86
N ILE A 91 5.31 -10.75 5.66
CA ILE A 91 4.76 -9.42 5.43
C ILE A 91 3.46 -9.57 4.66
N LEU A 92 2.36 -9.12 5.25
CA LEU A 92 1.01 -9.40 4.77
C LEU A 92 0.20 -8.10 4.68
N VAL A 93 -0.63 -7.98 3.65
CA VAL A 93 -1.70 -6.99 3.55
C VAL A 93 -2.85 -7.43 4.44
N GLU A 94 -3.33 -6.53 5.31
CA GLU A 94 -4.43 -6.81 6.25
C GLU A 94 -4.16 -8.02 7.19
N GLY A 95 -2.90 -8.44 7.31
CA GLY A 95 -2.51 -9.56 8.18
C GLY A 95 -2.49 -9.19 9.66
N ARG A 96 -2.18 -10.18 10.49
CA ARG A 96 -1.95 -9.98 11.93
C ARG A 96 -0.50 -9.54 12.18
N GLY A 97 -0.24 -8.90 13.32
CA GLY A 97 1.12 -8.54 13.75
C GLY A 97 1.36 -7.03 13.81
N GLU A 98 2.63 -6.64 13.75
CA GLU A 98 3.04 -5.24 13.84
C GLU A 98 2.75 -4.50 12.53
N VAL A 99 2.09 -3.35 12.58
CA VAL A 99 1.89 -2.50 11.40
C VAL A 99 3.19 -1.81 11.02
N ILE A 100 3.80 -2.26 9.92
CA ILE A 100 5.06 -1.71 9.41
C ILE A 100 4.83 -0.63 8.36
N GLU A 101 3.69 -0.65 7.66
CA GLU A 101 3.33 0.35 6.64
C GLU A 101 1.81 0.38 6.40
N HIS A 102 1.32 1.32 5.59
CA HIS A 102 -0.06 1.38 5.13
C HIS A 102 -0.15 1.46 3.60
N ALA A 103 -1.20 0.86 3.05
CA ALA A 103 -1.57 0.97 1.64
C ALA A 103 -2.93 1.63 1.47
N VAL A 104 -3.13 2.36 0.38
CA VAL A 104 -4.48 2.67 -0.11
C VAL A 104 -4.95 1.49 -0.94
N LYS A 105 -6.06 0.86 -0.55
CA LYS A 105 -6.72 -0.22 -1.29
C LYS A 105 -7.70 0.39 -2.28
N MET A 106 -7.57 0.01 -3.55
CA MET A 106 -8.38 0.49 -4.65
C MET A 106 -8.95 -0.70 -5.46
N ARG A 107 -9.99 -0.46 -6.24
CA ARG A 107 -10.58 -1.38 -7.23
C ARG A 107 -10.77 -0.67 -8.56
#